data_AF-A0A3E2U4D0-F1
#
_entry.id   AF-A0A3E2U4D0-F1
#
_cell.length_a   1.000
_cell.length_b   1.000
_cell.length_c   1.000
_cell.angle_alpha   90.00
_cell.angle_beta   90.00
_cell.angle_gamma   90.00
#
_symmetry.space_group_name_H-M   'P 1'
#
loop_
_entity.id
_entity.type
_entity.pdbx_description
1 polymer ?
#
loop_
_entity_poly.entity_id
_entity_poly.type
_entity_poly.pdbx_seq_one_letter_code
_entity_poly.pdbx_strand_id
1 'polypeptide(L)'
;MGITLAHLKEAVDRLLDRIALVAQTASKSIEEMGKTKADKVNIMSLTIPASGWSSDSTAGCPYYLDIPVSGLTANDCVAVVVAPTCAKTALTAGLTSTESFAGKLRLRAQQTPTAAITAVYYIVK
;
A
#
# COMPACT_ATOMS: atom_id res chain seq x y z
N MET A 1 -57.81 -24.06 -9.56
CA MET A 1 -56.79 -24.73 -10.40
C MET A 1 -55.68 -25.17 -9.46
N GLY A 2 -55.56 -26.47 -9.17
CA GLY A 2 -54.68 -26.98 -8.13
C GLY A 2 -53.23 -27.14 -8.60
N ILE A 3 -52.27 -26.95 -7.70
CA ILE A 3 -50.86 -27.27 -7.96
C ILE A 3 -50.75 -28.79 -8.11
N THR A 4 -50.17 -29.25 -9.22
CA THR A 4 -49.94 -30.68 -9.47
C THR A 4 -48.61 -31.12 -8.86
N LEU A 5 -48.46 -32.42 -8.63
CA LEU A 5 -47.19 -33.00 -8.18
C LEU A 5 -46.01 -32.66 -9.12
N ALA A 6 -46.29 -32.51 -10.42
CA ALA A 6 -45.30 -32.11 -11.42
C ALA A 6 -44.79 -30.68 -11.18
N HIS A 7 -45.67 -29.73 -10.87
CA HIS A 7 -45.29 -28.35 -10.55
C HIS A 7 -44.44 -28.28 -9.27
N LEU A 8 -44.72 -29.14 -8.28
CA LEU A 8 -43.93 -29.20 -7.06
C LEU A 8 -42.52 -29.75 -7.33
N LYS A 9 -42.39 -30.80 -8.14
CA LYS A 9 -41.09 -31.37 -8.52
C LYS A 9 -40.23 -30.36 -9.27
N GLU A 10 -40.80 -29.68 -10.25
CA GLU A 10 -40.11 -28.65 -11.02
C GLU A 10 -39.66 -27.47 -10.13
N ALA A 11 -40.46 -27.10 -9.13
CA ALA A 11 -40.09 -26.07 -8.17
C ALA A 11 -38.90 -26.50 -7.29
N VAL A 12 -38.84 -27.77 -6.88
CA VAL A 12 -37.72 -28.32 -6.11
C VAL A 12 -36.45 -28.34 -6.95
N ASP A 13 -36.51 -28.79 -8.20
CA ASP A 13 -35.34 -28.83 -9.09
C ASP A 13 -34.76 -27.42 -9.30
N ARG A 14 -35.62 -26.43 -9.57
CA ARG A 14 -35.20 -25.01 -9.66
C ARG A 14 -34.61 -24.48 -8.36
N LEU A 15 -35.09 -24.94 -7.21
CA LEU A 15 -34.56 -24.52 -5.91
C LEU A 15 -33.15 -25.10 -5.69
N LEU A 16 -32.95 -26.37 -6.01
CA LEU A 16 -31.65 -27.05 -5.92
C LEU A 16 -30.60 -26.38 -6.83
N ASP A 17 -30.97 -26.06 -8.07
CA ASP A 17 -30.09 -25.34 -8.99
C ASP A 17 -29.68 -23.96 -8.46
N ARG A 18 -30.63 -23.22 -7.87
CA ARG A 18 -30.35 -21.92 -7.25
C ARG A 18 -29.43 -22.05 -6.04
N ILE A 19 -29.62 -23.06 -5.20
CA ILE A 19 -28.75 -23.32 -4.05
C ILE A 19 -27.33 -23.64 -4.54
N ALA A 20 -27.19 -24.48 -5.57
CA ALA A 20 -25.91 -24.81 -6.17
C ALA A 20 -25.20 -23.57 -6.76
N LEU A 21 -25.95 -22.71 -7.44
CA LEU A 21 -25.43 -21.46 -8.00
C LEU A 21 -24.95 -20.49 -6.91
N VAL A 22 -25.71 -20.34 -5.82
CA VAL A 22 -25.32 -19.50 -4.68
C VAL A 22 -24.06 -20.05 -4.02
N ALA A 23 -23.97 -21.37 -3.81
CA ALA A 23 -22.80 -22.01 -3.23
C ALA A 23 -21.54 -21.80 -4.09
N GLN A 24 -21.64 -21.99 -5.41
CA GLN A 24 -20.53 -21.76 -6.34
C GLN A 24 -20.10 -20.29 -6.38
N THR A 25 -21.06 -19.37 -6.39
CA THR A 25 -20.78 -17.93 -6.39
C THR A 25 -20.09 -17.51 -5.09
N ALA A 26 -20.57 -18.00 -3.94
CA ALA A 26 -19.96 -17.74 -2.65
C ALA A 26 -18.52 -18.29 -2.58
N SER A 27 -18.29 -19.53 -3.02
CA SER A 27 -16.95 -20.12 -3.09
C SER A 27 -16.01 -19.30 -3.97
N LYS A 28 -16.45 -18.89 -5.17
CA LYS A 28 -15.65 -18.06 -6.08
C LYS A 28 -15.30 -16.71 -5.44
N SER A 29 -16.26 -16.04 -4.82
CA SER A 29 -16.02 -14.77 -4.13
C SER A 29 -15.04 -14.94 -2.95
N ILE A 30 -15.11 -16.05 -2.21
CA ILE A 30 -14.16 -16.35 -1.13
C ILE A 30 -12.75 -16.59 -1.68
N GLU A 31 -12.62 -17.31 -2.78
CA GLU A 31 -11.33 -17.54 -3.45
C GLU A 31 -10.72 -16.24 -4.00
N GLU A 32 -11.55 -15.39 -4.61
CA GLU A 32 -11.14 -14.06 -5.10
C GLU A 32 -10.71 -13.15 -3.94
N MET A 33 -11.45 -13.16 -2.83
CA MET A 33 -11.07 -12.45 -1.59
C MET A 33 -9.79 -13.02 -0.95
N GLY A 34 -9.54 -14.32 -1.09
CA GLY A 34 -8.28 -14.93 -0.65
C GLY A 34 -7.07 -14.46 -1.45
N LYS A 35 -7.26 -14.19 -2.75
CA LYS A 35 -6.21 -13.67 -3.63
C LYS A 35 -5.86 -12.20 -3.36
N THR A 36 -6.81 -11.39 -2.90
CA THR A 36 -6.55 -9.96 -2.59
C THR A 36 -5.83 -9.74 -1.25
N LYS A 37 -5.94 -10.68 -0.29
CA LYS A 37 -5.26 -10.57 1.01
C LYS A 37 -3.74 -10.83 0.94
N ALA A 38 -3.25 -11.35 -0.18
CA ALA A 38 -1.86 -11.76 -0.36
C ALA A 38 -1.03 -10.77 -1.19
N ASP A 39 -1.36 -9.47 -1.17
CA ASP A 39 -0.46 -8.45 -1.68
C ASP A 39 0.80 -8.45 -0.80
N LYS A 40 1.83 -9.16 -1.27
CA LYS A 40 3.18 -9.03 -0.76
C LYS A 40 3.58 -7.59 -1.03
N VAL A 41 3.47 -6.76 0.02
CA VAL A 41 4.01 -5.41 0.04
C VAL A 41 5.40 -5.46 -0.61
N ASN A 42 5.54 -4.81 -1.77
CA ASN A 42 6.79 -4.85 -2.51
C ASN A 42 7.78 -3.90 -1.84
N ILE A 43 8.70 -4.47 -1.06
CA ILE A 43 9.68 -3.71 -0.28
C ILE A 43 10.88 -3.41 -1.16
N MET A 44 11.12 -2.12 -1.40
CA MET A 44 12.19 -1.62 -2.26
C MET A 44 13.33 -1.06 -1.42
N SER A 45 14.57 -1.39 -1.78
CA SER A 45 15.76 -0.82 -1.13
C SER A 45 15.89 0.67 -1.42
N LEU A 46 16.32 1.43 -0.42
CA LEU A 46 16.55 2.87 -0.52
C LEU A 46 17.84 3.26 0.18
N THR A 47 18.61 4.15 -0.45
CA THR A 47 19.71 4.85 0.21
C THR A 47 19.38 6.34 0.22
N ILE A 48 19.24 6.90 1.42
CA ILE A 48 19.01 8.32 1.61
C ILE A 48 20.39 8.99 1.74
N PRO A 49 20.80 9.84 0.79
CA PRO A 49 22.10 10.49 0.83
C PRO A 49 22.20 11.57 1.91
N ALA A 50 23.43 11.87 2.33
CA ALA A 50 23.74 12.99 3.23
C ALA A 50 23.68 14.37 2.52
N SER A 51 23.79 14.38 1.19
CA SER A 51 23.83 15.57 0.34
C SER A 51 22.73 15.56 -0.72
N GLY A 52 22.59 16.65 -1.47
CA GLY A 52 21.57 16.78 -2.52
C GLY A 52 20.17 17.17 -2.03
N TRP A 53 20.06 17.55 -0.75
CA TRP A 53 18.83 18.08 -0.17
C TRP A 53 18.63 19.52 -0.58
N SER A 54 17.40 19.85 -0.95
CA SER A 54 16.92 21.23 -1.12
C SER A 54 16.30 21.72 0.18
N SER A 55 15.98 23.01 0.26
CA SER A 55 15.23 23.58 1.38
C SER A 55 14.09 24.48 0.92
N ASP A 56 13.06 24.58 1.75
CA ASP A 56 11.96 25.53 1.61
C ASP A 56 11.53 26.09 2.98
N SER A 57 10.45 26.86 3.01
CA SER A 57 9.94 27.52 4.22
C SER A 57 9.01 26.65 5.08
N THR A 58 8.99 25.33 4.88
CA THR A 58 8.17 24.40 5.68
C THR A 58 8.65 24.40 7.12
N ALA A 59 7.78 24.85 8.05
CA ALA A 59 8.12 24.96 9.46
C ALA A 59 8.48 23.58 10.07
N GLY A 60 9.54 23.56 10.87
CA GLY A 60 10.04 22.35 11.53
C GLY A 60 10.88 21.45 10.63
N CYS A 61 10.47 21.19 9.39
CA CYS A 61 11.20 20.31 8.45
C CYS A 61 11.49 20.99 7.11
N PRO A 62 12.39 21.99 7.07
CA PRO A 62 12.63 22.79 5.88
C PRO A 62 13.40 22.03 4.79
N TYR A 63 14.16 20.99 5.13
CA TYR A 63 14.95 20.25 4.16
C TYR A 63 14.14 19.14 3.50
N TYR A 64 14.26 19.00 2.19
CA TYR A 64 13.61 17.94 1.44
C TYR A 64 14.50 17.30 0.38
N LEU A 65 14.22 16.03 0.09
CA LEU A 65 14.85 15.27 -0.98
C LEU A 65 13.76 14.55 -1.79
N ASP A 66 13.75 14.77 -3.09
CA ASP A 66 12.85 14.09 -4.01
C ASP A 66 13.52 12.84 -4.59
N ILE A 67 12.91 11.68 -4.37
CA ILE A 67 13.33 10.39 -4.90
C ILE A 67 12.37 10.00 -6.03
N PRO A 68 12.84 9.75 -7.26
CA PRO A 68 11.96 9.32 -8.34
C PRO A 68 11.40 7.92 -8.06
N VAL A 69 10.08 7.78 -8.14
CA VAL A 69 9.37 6.51 -7.96
C VAL A 69 8.33 6.39 -9.07
N SER A 70 8.60 5.51 -10.04
CA SER A 70 7.73 5.31 -11.19
C SER A 70 6.33 4.85 -10.77
N GLY A 71 5.30 5.47 -11.33
CA GLY A 71 3.90 5.14 -11.06
C GLY A 71 3.35 5.63 -9.73
N LEU A 72 4.14 6.31 -8.90
CA LEU A 72 3.65 6.94 -7.68
C LEU A 72 2.73 8.12 -8.01
N THR A 73 1.67 8.29 -7.24
CA THR A 73 0.68 9.35 -7.34
C THR A 73 0.60 10.16 -6.05
N ALA A 74 -0.06 11.31 -6.09
CA ALA A 74 -0.25 12.14 -4.89
C ALA A 74 -1.19 11.51 -3.84
N ASN A 75 -1.98 10.49 -4.21
CA ASN A 75 -2.90 9.81 -3.29
C ASN A 75 -2.28 8.57 -2.63
N ASP A 76 -1.09 8.16 -3.07
CA ASP A 76 -0.41 7.01 -2.50
C ASP A 76 0.20 7.36 -1.14
N CYS A 77 0.16 6.42 -0.20
CA CYS A 77 0.90 6.52 1.04
C CYS A 77 2.17 5.67 0.94
N VAL A 78 3.33 6.26 1.27
CA VAL A 78 4.61 5.57 1.25
C VAL A 78 5.15 5.48 2.67
N ALA A 79 5.51 4.28 3.09
CA ALA A 79 6.23 4.08 4.34
C ALA A 79 7.72 3.94 4.03
N VAL A 80 8.56 4.68 4.77
CA VAL A 80 10.01 4.54 4.73
C VAL A 80 10.47 4.00 6.07
N VAL A 81 11.18 2.87 6.03
CA VAL A 81 11.68 2.17 7.22
C VAL A 81 13.20 2.23 7.22
N VAL A 82 13.74 2.97 8.18
CA VAL A 82 15.19 3.14 8.35
C VAL A 82 15.80 1.90 8.98
N ALA A 83 16.94 1.45 8.47
CA ALA A 83 17.68 0.34 9.05
C ALA A 83 18.15 0.70 10.49
N PRO A 84 18.10 -0.23 11.46
CA PRO A 84 18.47 0.06 12.85
C PRO A 84 19.87 0.66 13.02
N THR A 85 20.83 0.26 12.18
CA THR A 85 22.20 0.79 12.17
C THR A 85 22.29 2.28 11.83
N CYS A 86 21.29 2.83 11.15
CA CYS A 86 21.21 4.24 10.76
C CYS A 86 20.21 5.04 11.62
N ALA A 87 19.57 4.42 12.62
CA ALA A 87 18.49 5.04 13.40
C ALA A 87 18.94 6.34 14.10
N LYS A 88 20.16 6.38 14.66
CA LYS A 88 20.71 7.58 15.28
C LYS A 88 20.86 8.73 14.28
N THR A 89 21.41 8.45 13.09
CA THR A 89 21.59 9.46 12.03
C THR A 89 20.25 10.00 11.55
N ALA A 90 19.26 9.13 11.34
CA ALA A 90 17.91 9.53 10.95
C ALA A 90 17.21 10.37 12.02
N LEU A 91 17.34 9.97 13.29
CA LEU A 91 16.78 10.72 14.43
C LEU A 91 17.43 12.11 14.55
N THR A 92 18.76 12.20 14.42
CA THR A 92 19.47 13.49 14.46
C THR A 92 19.09 14.37 13.27
N ALA A 93 18.95 13.82 12.06
CA ALA A 93 18.44 14.56 10.91
C ALA A 93 16.99 15.05 11.11
N GLY A 94 16.26 14.42 12.04
CA GLY A 94 14.85 14.70 12.30
C GLY A 94 14.00 14.33 11.09
N LEU A 95 14.23 13.15 10.52
CA LEU A 95 13.37 12.63 9.46
C LEU A 95 11.92 12.53 9.95
N THR A 96 10.98 12.95 9.11
CA THR A 96 9.54 12.94 9.42
C THR A 96 8.76 12.19 8.34
N SER A 97 7.43 12.22 8.44
CA SER A 97 6.51 11.67 7.45
C SER A 97 6.86 12.12 6.03
N THR A 98 6.72 11.20 5.09
CA THR A 98 6.98 11.45 3.67
C THR A 98 5.78 12.07 2.98
N GLU A 99 6.02 12.74 1.85
CA GLU A 99 4.99 13.27 0.98
C GLU A 99 5.06 12.56 -0.38
N SER A 100 3.91 12.16 -0.92
CA SER A 100 3.83 11.53 -2.25
C SER A 100 3.39 12.55 -3.29
N PHE A 101 4.05 12.52 -4.45
CA PHE A 101 3.69 13.29 -5.62
C PHE A 101 3.70 12.39 -6.86
N ALA A 102 3.14 12.89 -7.96
CA ALA A 102 3.23 12.21 -9.24
C ALA A 102 4.70 11.92 -9.62
N GLY A 103 5.06 10.64 -9.69
CA GLY A 103 6.38 10.14 -10.07
C GLY A 103 7.49 10.32 -9.03
N LYS A 104 7.23 10.83 -7.82
CA LYS A 104 8.28 11.08 -6.83
C LYS A 104 7.82 11.03 -5.38
N LEU A 105 8.66 10.44 -4.54
CA LEU A 105 8.57 10.44 -3.09
C LEU A 105 9.42 11.58 -2.53
N ARG A 106 8.85 12.44 -1.70
CA ARG A 106 9.58 13.48 -0.99
C ARG A 106 9.84 13.07 0.45
N LEU A 107 11.12 13.06 0.82
CA LEU A 107 11.55 12.95 2.21
C LEU A 107 11.67 14.34 2.82
N ARG A 108 11.41 14.45 4.12
CA ARG A 108 11.49 15.69 4.89
C ARG A 108 12.36 15.50 6.13
N ALA A 109 13.14 16.53 6.45
CA ALA A 109 14.06 16.53 7.57
C ALA A 109 14.18 17.92 8.22
N GLN A 110 14.51 17.95 9.51
CA GLN A 110 14.85 19.18 10.22
C GLN A 110 16.22 19.73 9.81
N GLN A 111 17.15 18.83 9.48
CA GLN A 111 18.47 19.11 8.96
C GLN A 111 18.95 17.99 8.03
N THR A 112 19.94 18.26 7.18
CA THR A 112 20.50 17.22 6.31
C THR A 112 21.19 16.12 7.12
N PRO A 113 21.09 14.84 6.72
CA PRO A 113 21.82 13.76 7.39
C PRO A 113 23.33 13.96 7.31
N THR A 114 24.06 13.62 8.38
CA THR A 114 25.52 13.70 8.40
C THR A 114 26.21 12.54 7.69
N ALA A 115 25.48 11.45 7.43
CA ALA A 115 25.94 10.27 6.70
C ALA A 115 24.75 9.66 5.93
N ALA A 116 25.06 8.83 4.93
CA ALA A 116 24.04 8.11 4.18
C ALA A 116 23.25 7.16 5.10
N ILE A 117 21.93 7.10 4.90
CA ILE A 117 21.01 6.27 5.68
C ILE A 117 20.52 5.12 4.80
N THR A 118 20.72 3.89 5.26
CA THR A 118 20.13 2.71 4.63
C THR A 118 18.69 2.57 5.09
N ALA A 119 17.77 2.40 4.14
CA ALA A 119 16.35 2.24 4.40
C ALA A 119 15.71 1.30 3.37
N VAL A 120 14.45 0.98 3.61
CA VAL A 120 13.55 0.45 2.59
C VAL A 120 12.33 1.35 2.50
N TYR A 121 11.63 1.29 1.37
CA TYR A 121 10.31 1.89 1.25
C TYR A 121 9.31 0.91 0.65
N TYR A 122 8.04 1.13 0.95
CA TYR A 122 6.95 0.44 0.30
C TYR A 122 5.73 1.35 0.19
N ILE A 123 4.94 1.10 -0.86
CA ILE A 123 3.67 1.80 -1.08
C ILE A 123 2.58 1.02 -0.34
N VAL A 124 1.84 1.70 0.53
CA VAL A 124 0.66 1.15 1.20
C VAL A 124 -0.49 1.19 0.20
N LYS A 125 -1.02 0.03 -0.16
CA LYS A 125 -2.16 -0.15 -1.06
C LYS A 125 -3.35 -0.72 -0.31
#